data_AF-A0A1L9S2X4-F1
#
_entry.id   AF-A0A1L9S2X4-F1
#
_cell.length_a   1.000
_cell.length_b   1.000
_cell.length_c   1.000
_cell.angle_alpha   90.00
_cell.angle_beta   90.00
_cell.angle_gamma   90.00
#
_symmetry.space_group_name_H-M   'P 1'
#
loop_
_entity.id
_entity.type
_entity.pdbx_description
1 polymer ?
#
loop_
_entity_poly.entity_id
_entity_poly.type
_entity_poly.pdbx_seq_one_letter_code
_entity_poly.pdbx_strand_id
1 'polypeptide(L)'
;MNCHRIGSEGSKVSNSYPQIPPESIGQNNFPARSSLREIHTVHRTDSLESSKGDINSRNRLIRTHHRSLSICEAVYITTTPDGREIWSVGGLSSPMLDTHAGGLEIHMHPIFHSPPPNKSFDTGYIEDPIPREINPRRFLRESDMAILREKFPLSVAVRVFISGFIVILFESREKMEQSWESGVATEFGNLRLRYDTVYHEHCANDLQSGTPVTTGPGRLEKSAALGLKLKLKNGDQCITVPTHAFMKVYTANSHSRLLFADWIAKSKEAVQKYMGITIKTFSNSPLGKDVWIAGSNQRIGKITVTYDSPASHVISFPYGFAHDLSLVTDDRLPKMIRRSDVPPITEWGSYNEALDGGPVFVTGFYVATGNPKQLQGNGISRGTQKAIVEGTAYIWNRKGCDGSVALFWRTVDDRDSIEHLSGSVLCRGQLGDQACAVCFQNFETPVPSAVLHNDYTGRKPYNVQQFTVKGGFLLPPEIRCAEIIDDQG
;
A
#
# COMPACT_ATOMS: atom_id res chain seq x y z
N MET A 1 -27.70 49.00 -34.06
CA MET A 1 -28.34 49.99 -33.17
C MET A 1 -27.28 50.57 -32.25
N ASN A 2 -27.31 51.89 -32.04
CA ASN A 2 -26.56 52.61 -31.00
C ASN A 2 -27.04 52.15 -29.60
N CYS A 3 -26.39 52.36 -28.45
CA CYS A 3 -25.15 53.03 -28.03
C CYS A 3 -24.70 52.40 -26.68
N HIS A 4 -23.80 52.87 -25.81
CA HIS A 4 -22.95 54.09 -25.68
C HIS A 4 -21.66 53.71 -24.91
N ARG A 5 -20.70 54.64 -24.78
CA ARG A 5 -19.69 54.65 -23.69
C ARG A 5 -20.19 55.50 -22.52
N ILE A 6 -19.87 55.12 -21.28
CA ILE A 6 -19.41 56.04 -20.22
C ILE A 6 -18.27 55.34 -19.47
N GLY A 7 -17.22 56.07 -19.12
CA GLY A 7 -16.20 55.63 -18.17
C GLY A 7 -16.14 56.59 -16.99
N SER A 8 -15.55 56.16 -15.87
CA SER A 8 -15.20 57.02 -14.74
C SER A 8 -13.88 56.58 -14.12
N GLU A 9 -13.11 57.55 -13.66
CA GLU A 9 -11.74 57.41 -13.20
C GLU A 9 -11.64 57.07 -11.70
N GLY A 10 -10.44 56.67 -11.28
CA GLY A 10 -9.91 57.08 -9.98
C GLY A 10 -10.24 56.21 -8.76
N SER A 11 -9.27 55.40 -8.34
CA SER A 11 -8.47 55.78 -7.16
C SER A 11 -7.16 54.98 -7.09
N LYS A 12 -6.04 55.67 -6.87
CA LYS A 12 -4.76 55.05 -6.52
C LYS A 12 -4.68 54.96 -5.00
N VAL A 13 -4.52 53.76 -4.44
CA VAL A 13 -4.10 53.60 -3.04
C VAL A 13 -2.67 53.06 -3.03
N SER A 14 -1.74 53.94 -2.70
CA SER A 14 -0.33 53.62 -2.49
C SER A 14 -0.10 53.14 -1.05
N ASN A 15 0.12 51.84 -0.86
CA ASN A 15 0.66 51.32 0.41
C ASN A 15 2.19 51.16 0.27
N SER A 16 2.90 52.21 0.67
CA SER A 16 4.35 52.18 0.88
C SER A 16 4.67 51.40 2.16
N TYR A 17 5.28 50.22 2.02
CA TYR A 17 5.92 49.55 3.15
C TYR A 17 7.29 50.20 3.44
N PRO A 18 7.64 50.45 4.72
CA PRO A 18 8.97 50.96 5.07
C PRO A 18 10.03 49.89 4.82
N GLN A 19 11.11 50.26 4.12
CA GLN A 19 12.31 49.42 4.04
C GLN A 19 13.06 49.48 5.37
N ILE A 20 13.29 48.32 5.99
CA ILE A 20 14.16 48.16 7.15
C ILE A 20 15.51 47.65 6.64
N PRO A 21 16.65 48.23 7.06
CA PRO A 21 17.97 47.84 6.57
C PRO A 21 18.41 46.45 7.11
N PRO A 22 19.33 45.76 6.42
CA PRO A 22 19.84 44.46 6.87
C PRO A 22 20.88 44.65 7.98
N GLU A 23 20.47 44.51 9.23
CA GLU A 23 21.41 44.40 10.36
C GLU A 23 21.93 42.96 10.55
N SER A 24 23.18 42.88 10.97
CA SER A 24 24.02 41.70 11.10
C SER A 24 23.40 40.55 11.91
N ILE A 25 23.43 39.33 11.35
CA ILE A 25 23.23 38.09 12.11
C ILE A 25 24.41 37.90 13.05
N GLY A 26 24.21 38.23 14.33
CA GLY A 26 25.12 37.88 15.41
C GLY A 26 25.11 36.37 15.68
N GLN A 27 26.28 35.77 15.81
CA GLN A 27 26.44 34.38 16.24
C GLN A 27 25.92 34.23 17.67
N ASN A 28 24.90 33.40 17.89
CA ASN A 28 24.50 32.97 19.23
C ASN A 28 24.51 31.45 19.32
N ASN A 29 25.41 30.94 20.17
CA ASN A 29 25.62 29.52 20.41
C ASN A 29 24.46 28.92 21.22
N PHE A 30 23.95 27.77 20.78
CA PHE A 30 23.23 26.85 21.66
C PHE A 30 24.05 25.56 21.84
N PRO A 31 24.20 25.04 23.08
CA PRO A 31 25.11 23.94 23.35
C PRO A 31 24.48 22.58 23.00
N ALA A 32 25.16 21.82 22.13
CA ALA A 32 24.87 20.40 21.98
C ALA A 32 25.29 19.64 23.25
N ARG A 33 24.34 18.96 23.89
CA ARG A 33 24.59 17.94 24.91
C ARG A 33 23.75 16.70 24.62
N SER A 34 24.33 15.74 23.91
CA SER A 34 24.00 14.33 24.04
C SER A 34 25.30 13.55 24.15
N SER A 35 25.39 12.71 25.18
CA SER A 35 26.64 12.05 25.57
C SER A 35 26.83 10.74 24.80
N LEU A 36 27.75 10.73 23.84
CA LEU A 36 28.36 9.48 23.37
C LEU A 36 29.27 8.94 24.48
N ARG A 37 28.98 7.74 24.98
CA ARG A 37 29.92 6.97 25.80
C ARG A 37 30.79 6.12 24.88
N GLU A 38 32.04 6.53 24.69
CA GLU A 38 33.04 5.66 24.08
C GLU A 38 33.35 4.48 25.00
N ILE A 39 33.27 3.26 24.47
CA ILE A 39 33.83 2.07 25.10
C ILE A 39 35.14 1.78 24.37
N HIS A 40 36.27 2.02 25.05
CA HIS A 40 37.59 1.65 24.52
C HIS A 40 37.74 0.13 24.51
N THR A 41 37.91 -0.44 23.32
CA THR A 41 38.49 -1.77 23.10
C THR A 41 39.62 -1.63 22.09
N VAL A 42 40.86 -1.92 22.51
CA VAL A 42 42.07 -1.68 21.71
C VAL A 42 42.68 -3.00 21.21
N HIS A 43 43.29 -2.95 20.02
CA HIS A 43 44.07 -4.00 19.32
C HIS A 43 43.34 -5.09 18.51
N ARG A 44 42.90 -4.71 17.29
CA ARG A 44 43.38 -5.33 16.02
C ARG A 44 42.86 -4.52 14.81
N THR A 45 43.64 -3.55 14.34
CA THR A 45 43.16 -2.48 13.43
C THR A 45 44.16 -2.12 12.34
N ASP A 46 44.35 -3.01 11.37
CA ASP A 46 45.05 -2.70 10.11
C ASP A 46 44.30 -3.29 8.89
N SER A 47 43.86 -4.55 8.96
CA SER A 47 43.11 -5.22 7.88
C SER A 47 41.64 -4.81 7.75
N LEU A 48 41.05 -4.26 8.83
CA LEU A 48 39.63 -3.83 8.87
C LEU A 48 39.41 -2.39 8.37
N GLU A 49 40.44 -1.54 8.35
CA GLU A 49 40.31 -0.16 7.89
C GLU A 49 40.47 -0.05 6.37
N SER A 50 41.42 -0.80 5.79
CA SER A 50 41.57 -0.92 4.34
C SER A 50 40.27 -1.41 3.67
N SER A 51 39.62 -2.44 4.23
CA SER A 51 38.36 -2.97 3.68
C SER A 51 37.20 -1.99 3.81
N LYS A 52 37.11 -1.22 4.91
CA LYS A 52 36.12 -0.14 5.06
C LYS A 52 36.33 1.01 4.06
N GLY A 53 37.58 1.37 3.77
CA GLY A 53 37.93 2.37 2.75
C GLY A 53 37.46 1.96 1.35
N ASP A 54 37.70 0.71 0.96
CA ASP A 54 37.27 0.16 -0.33
C ASP A 54 35.74 0.02 -0.45
N ILE A 55 35.07 -0.45 0.62
CA ILE A 55 33.61 -0.55 0.65
C ILE A 55 32.96 0.83 0.50
N ASN A 56 33.43 1.85 1.23
CA ASN A 56 32.92 3.22 1.10
C ASN A 56 33.13 3.79 -0.30
N SER A 57 34.29 3.53 -0.91
CA SER A 57 34.62 3.96 -2.28
C SER A 57 33.72 3.29 -3.32
N ARG A 58 33.53 1.98 -3.22
CA ARG A 58 32.61 1.20 -4.06
C ARG A 58 31.16 1.67 -3.93
N ASN A 59 30.69 1.88 -2.70
CA ASN A 59 29.32 2.32 -2.43
C ASN A 59 29.08 3.73 -2.98
N ARG A 60 30.07 4.63 -2.89
CA ARG A 60 30.00 5.96 -3.52
C ARG A 60 29.87 5.86 -5.05
N LEU A 61 30.65 5.00 -5.71
CA LEU A 61 30.54 4.76 -7.16
C LEU A 61 29.15 4.21 -7.54
N ILE A 62 28.63 3.23 -6.79
CA ILE A 62 27.28 2.69 -7.00
C ILE A 62 26.23 3.80 -6.88
N ARG A 63 26.26 4.58 -5.79
CA ARG A 63 25.36 5.74 -5.57
C ARG A 63 25.41 6.77 -6.70
N THR A 64 26.59 7.05 -7.25
CA THR A 64 26.77 8.06 -8.29
C THR A 64 26.32 7.58 -9.67
N HIS A 65 26.54 6.31 -10.02
CA HIS A 65 26.34 5.81 -11.39
C HIS A 65 25.13 4.88 -11.56
N HIS A 66 24.51 4.38 -10.48
CA HIS A 66 23.35 3.51 -10.57
C HIS A 66 22.08 4.29 -10.95
N ARG A 67 21.41 3.90 -12.04
CA ARG A 67 20.29 4.64 -12.67
C ARG A 67 19.19 5.10 -11.70
N SER A 68 18.82 4.28 -10.72
CA SER A 68 17.79 4.63 -9.74
C SER A 68 18.33 5.41 -8.53
N LEU A 69 19.59 5.24 -8.16
CA LEU A 69 20.15 5.96 -7.00
C LEU A 69 20.66 7.35 -7.39
N SER A 70 21.27 7.48 -8.57
CA SER A 70 21.89 8.72 -9.06
C SER A 70 20.93 9.90 -9.04
N ILE A 71 19.67 9.67 -9.42
CA ILE A 71 18.59 10.67 -9.53
C ILE A 71 17.93 11.08 -8.21
N CYS A 72 18.16 10.32 -7.12
CA CYS A 72 17.54 10.61 -5.83
C CYS A 72 18.35 11.67 -5.08
N GLU A 73 17.68 12.48 -4.25
CA GLU A 73 18.37 13.51 -3.46
C GLU A 73 19.06 12.90 -2.23
N ALA A 74 18.29 12.22 -1.37
CA ALA A 74 18.80 11.57 -0.17
C ALA A 74 18.95 10.07 -0.40
N VAL A 75 20.19 9.56 -0.34
CA VAL A 75 20.48 8.12 -0.37
C VAL A 75 21.65 7.83 0.55
N TYR A 76 21.50 6.85 1.41
CA TYR A 76 22.53 6.38 2.33
C TYR A 76 22.33 4.88 2.60
N ILE A 77 23.37 4.23 3.10
CA ILE A 77 23.25 2.85 3.60
C ILE A 77 22.82 2.91 5.05
N THR A 78 21.83 2.11 5.43
CA THR A 78 21.49 1.87 6.85
C THR A 78 21.62 0.39 7.15
N THR A 79 22.03 0.09 8.38
CA THR A 79 21.93 -1.27 8.93
C THR A 79 20.55 -1.44 9.55
N THR A 80 19.83 -2.51 9.21
CA THR A 80 18.56 -2.88 9.83
C THR A 80 18.77 -3.59 11.18
N PRO A 81 17.75 -3.70 12.05
CA PRO A 81 17.85 -4.41 13.33
C PRO A 81 18.32 -5.87 13.25
N ASP A 82 18.17 -6.53 12.10
CA ASP A 82 18.70 -7.88 11.83
C ASP A 82 20.12 -7.90 11.24
N GLY A 83 20.83 -6.76 11.28
CA GLY A 83 22.23 -6.65 10.90
C GLY A 83 22.50 -6.55 9.39
N ARG A 84 21.46 -6.40 8.55
CA ARG A 84 21.63 -6.29 7.09
C ARG A 84 21.84 -4.85 6.66
N GLU A 85 22.63 -4.66 5.61
CA GLU A 85 22.76 -3.35 4.95
C GLU A 85 21.72 -3.20 3.83
N ILE A 86 21.07 -2.04 3.77
CA ILE A 86 20.14 -1.65 2.70
C ILE A 86 20.42 -0.22 2.24
N TRP A 87 20.08 0.09 0.98
CA TRP A 87 19.99 1.47 0.51
C TRP A 87 18.67 2.08 0.99
N SER A 88 18.75 3.06 1.89
CA SER A 88 17.60 3.90 2.25
C SER A 88 17.58 5.15 1.38
N VAL A 89 16.42 5.40 0.76
CA VAL A 89 16.24 6.47 -0.23
C VAL A 89 15.09 7.40 0.15
N GLY A 90 15.31 8.71 0.11
CA GLY A 90 14.30 9.75 0.32
C GLY A 90 14.46 10.92 -0.65
N GLY A 91 13.51 11.86 -0.63
CA GLY A 91 13.51 13.00 -1.58
C GLY A 91 13.28 12.56 -3.02
N LEU A 92 12.26 11.70 -3.23
CA LEU A 92 11.99 11.12 -4.54
C LEU A 92 11.24 12.10 -5.46
N SER A 93 11.93 12.52 -6.53
CA SER A 93 11.43 13.38 -7.60
C SER A 93 11.15 12.63 -8.92
N SER A 94 11.43 11.33 -8.98
CA SER A 94 11.26 10.49 -10.18
C SER A 94 11.09 9.00 -9.85
N PRO A 95 10.32 8.23 -10.64
CA PRO A 95 10.02 6.82 -10.38
C PRO A 95 11.27 5.96 -10.23
N MET A 96 11.31 5.13 -9.18
CA MET A 96 12.41 4.20 -8.90
C MET A 96 12.33 3.01 -9.87
N LEU A 97 13.38 2.77 -10.65
CA LEU A 97 13.40 1.75 -11.72
C LEU A 97 14.07 0.44 -11.30
N ASP A 98 14.47 0.31 -10.04
CA ASP A 98 15.22 -0.84 -9.52
C ASP A 98 14.81 -1.19 -8.09
N THR A 99 14.93 -2.46 -7.73
CA THR A 99 14.75 -2.97 -6.37
C THR A 99 16.05 -3.17 -5.61
N HIS A 100 17.19 -3.22 -6.31
CA HIS A 100 18.50 -3.53 -5.75
C HIS A 100 19.60 -2.71 -6.43
N ALA A 101 20.68 -2.41 -5.69
CA ALA A 101 21.89 -1.78 -6.24
C ALA A 101 23.14 -2.34 -5.55
N GLY A 102 24.12 -2.82 -6.33
CA GLY A 102 25.39 -3.33 -5.80
C GLY A 102 25.32 -4.62 -4.97
N GLY A 103 24.15 -5.27 -4.92
CA GLY A 103 23.86 -6.43 -4.09
C GLY A 103 22.95 -6.13 -2.88
N LEU A 104 22.70 -4.85 -2.57
CA LEU A 104 21.82 -4.44 -1.47
C LEU A 104 20.41 -4.12 -1.98
N GLU A 105 19.40 -4.45 -1.17
CA GLU A 105 18.01 -4.00 -1.34
C GLU A 105 17.92 -2.47 -1.32
N ILE A 106 17.00 -1.89 -2.11
CA ILE A 106 16.67 -0.47 -2.09
C ILE A 106 15.29 -0.29 -1.45
N HIS A 107 15.22 0.41 -0.32
CA HIS A 107 13.98 0.72 0.37
C HIS A 107 13.72 2.22 0.40
N MET A 108 12.45 2.58 0.24
CA MET A 108 12.02 3.97 0.23
C MET A 108 11.68 4.45 1.64
N HIS A 109 12.02 5.70 1.94
CA HIS A 109 11.43 6.41 3.06
C HIS A 109 9.93 6.59 2.77
N PRO A 110 9.03 6.32 3.73
CA PRO A 110 7.67 6.79 3.61
C PRO A 110 7.64 8.31 3.59
N ILE A 111 6.60 8.85 2.98
CA ILE A 111 6.26 10.26 3.06
C ILE A 111 5.26 10.41 4.21
N PHE A 112 5.35 11.53 4.91
CA PHE A 112 4.66 11.72 6.17
C PHE A 112 4.37 13.20 6.44
N HIS A 113 3.36 13.42 7.24
CA HIS A 113 3.18 14.65 7.99
C HIS A 113 4.04 14.61 9.26
N SER A 114 4.47 15.79 9.71
CA SER A 114 5.07 16.01 11.02
C SER A 114 4.28 17.09 11.74
N PRO A 115 4.18 17.03 13.07
CA PRO A 115 3.64 18.13 13.85
C PRO A 115 4.42 19.41 13.58
N PRO A 116 3.74 20.58 13.51
CA PRO A 116 4.43 21.85 13.36
C PRO A 116 5.30 22.09 14.61
N PRO A 117 6.46 22.77 14.49
CA PRO A 117 7.45 22.82 15.58
C PRO A 117 6.90 23.31 16.91
N ASN A 118 6.00 24.30 16.89
CA ASN A 118 5.33 24.82 18.08
C ASN A 118 4.53 23.73 18.83
N LYS A 119 3.72 22.91 18.14
CA LYS A 119 2.97 21.83 18.81
C LYS A 119 3.91 20.87 19.56
N SER A 120 5.07 20.52 18.99
CA SER A 120 6.04 19.63 19.67
C SER A 120 6.68 20.24 20.91
N PHE A 121 6.83 21.57 20.99
CA PHE A 121 7.29 22.26 22.19
C PHE A 121 6.18 22.42 23.24
N ASP A 122 4.95 22.69 22.79
CA ASP A 122 3.81 23.00 23.67
C ASP A 122 3.18 21.74 24.31
N THR A 123 3.10 20.62 23.60
CA THR A 123 2.46 19.37 24.10
C THR A 123 3.44 18.34 24.66
N GLY A 124 4.74 18.56 24.47
CA GLY A 124 5.82 17.72 24.98
C GLY A 124 6.08 16.44 24.17
N TYR A 125 7.25 15.85 24.41
CA TYR A 125 7.66 14.59 23.81
C TYR A 125 7.17 13.41 24.63
N ILE A 126 6.67 12.39 23.93
CA ILE A 126 6.35 11.08 24.48
C ILE A 126 7.58 10.19 24.24
N GLU A 127 8.14 9.62 25.30
CA GLU A 127 9.20 8.60 25.21
C GLU A 127 8.71 7.38 24.41
N ASP A 128 9.64 6.62 23.80
CA ASP A 128 9.28 5.40 23.05
C ASP A 128 8.48 4.44 23.96
N PRO A 129 7.20 4.19 23.66
CA PRO A 129 6.33 3.42 24.56
C PRO A 129 6.61 1.91 24.51
N ILE A 130 7.56 1.45 23.68
CA ILE A 130 7.93 0.04 23.57
C ILE A 130 9.41 -0.17 23.99
N PRO A 131 9.69 -0.93 25.07
CA PRO A 131 11.03 -1.12 25.60
C PRO A 131 11.89 -2.13 24.81
N ARG A 132 11.47 -2.50 23.59
CA ARG A 132 12.13 -3.49 22.74
C ARG A 132 12.30 -2.95 21.32
N GLU A 133 13.40 -3.32 20.68
CA GLU A 133 13.58 -3.07 19.27
C GLU A 133 12.59 -3.89 18.42
N ILE A 134 11.98 -3.25 17.42
CA ILE A 134 11.10 -3.87 16.43
C ILE A 134 11.91 -4.13 15.16
N ASN A 135 12.09 -5.40 14.80
CA ASN A 135 12.58 -5.77 13.48
C ASN A 135 11.46 -5.56 12.44
N PRO A 136 11.61 -4.65 11.45
CA PRO A 136 10.56 -4.36 10.47
C PRO A 136 10.33 -5.48 9.45
N ARG A 137 11.22 -6.49 9.38
CA ARG A 137 11.02 -7.73 8.61
C ARG A 137 10.22 -8.80 9.36
N ARG A 138 9.65 -8.48 10.53
CA ARG A 138 8.82 -9.40 11.32
C ARG A 138 7.51 -8.73 11.66
N PHE A 139 6.47 -9.54 11.80
CA PHE A 139 5.18 -9.00 12.21
C PHE A 139 5.24 -8.47 13.66
N LEU A 140 4.63 -7.31 13.88
CA LEU A 140 4.27 -6.80 15.21
C LEU A 140 3.50 -7.87 16.00
N ARG A 141 3.81 -7.95 17.29
CA ARG A 141 3.12 -8.77 18.28
C ARG A 141 1.80 -8.11 18.66
N GLU A 142 0.87 -8.91 19.14
CA GLU A 142 -0.41 -8.42 19.70
C GLU A 142 -0.19 -7.38 20.81
N SER A 143 0.85 -7.54 21.63
CA SER A 143 1.26 -6.55 22.65
C SER A 143 1.63 -5.19 22.05
N ASP A 144 2.35 -5.17 20.92
CA ASP A 144 2.75 -3.91 20.30
C ASP A 144 1.54 -3.23 19.65
N MET A 145 0.63 -4.03 19.06
CA MET A 145 -0.63 -3.57 18.50
C MET A 145 -1.58 -2.99 19.55
N ALA A 146 -1.61 -3.57 20.76
CA ALA A 146 -2.36 -3.03 21.88
C ALA A 146 -1.83 -1.64 22.28
N ILE A 147 -0.51 -1.50 22.43
CA ILE A 147 0.14 -0.22 22.76
C ILE A 147 -0.12 0.83 21.65
N LEU A 148 0.00 0.47 20.37
CA LEU A 148 -0.32 1.37 19.26
C LEU A 148 -1.76 1.89 19.32
N ARG A 149 -2.73 1.01 19.59
CA ARG A 149 -4.15 1.36 19.66
C ARG A 149 -4.47 2.21 20.89
N GLU A 150 -3.77 1.98 22.01
CA GLU A 150 -3.86 2.80 23.23
C GLU A 150 -3.29 4.22 23.00
N LYS A 151 -2.08 4.32 22.42
CA LYS A 151 -1.40 5.62 22.20
C LYS A 151 -1.97 6.42 21.04
N PHE A 152 -2.53 5.77 20.02
CA PHE A 152 -3.10 6.42 18.84
C PHE A 152 -4.58 6.04 18.61
N PRO A 153 -5.49 6.33 19.56
CA PRO A 153 -6.88 5.83 19.52
C PRO A 153 -7.73 6.41 18.37
N LEU A 154 -7.25 7.46 17.70
CA LEU A 154 -7.88 8.05 16.52
C LEU A 154 -7.40 7.46 15.18
N SER A 155 -6.35 6.63 15.21
CA SER A 155 -5.79 5.98 14.03
C SER A 155 -6.57 4.70 13.65
N VAL A 156 -6.47 4.34 12.37
CA VAL A 156 -7.16 3.19 11.74
C VAL A 156 -6.23 2.17 11.11
N ALA A 157 -4.95 2.51 10.99
CA ALA A 157 -3.91 1.60 10.53
C ALA A 157 -2.51 2.05 10.99
N VAL A 158 -1.54 1.15 10.87
CA VAL A 158 -0.10 1.47 10.89
C VAL A 158 0.59 0.77 9.73
N ARG A 159 1.63 1.40 9.17
CA ARG A 159 2.56 0.76 8.22
C ARG A 159 3.95 0.71 8.83
N VAL A 160 4.57 -0.48 8.87
CA VAL A 160 5.96 -0.68 9.27
C VAL A 160 6.78 -0.88 7.99
N PHE A 161 7.82 -0.07 7.81
CA PHE A 161 8.70 -0.09 6.63
C PHE A 161 10.07 -0.65 6.97
N ILE A 162 10.63 -1.47 6.06
CA ILE A 162 11.98 -2.05 6.19
C ILE A 162 13.07 -0.96 6.21
N SER A 163 12.80 0.22 5.65
CA SER A 163 13.66 1.43 5.76
C SER A 163 13.77 2.03 7.17
N GLY A 164 13.17 1.42 8.20
CA GLY A 164 13.31 1.83 9.61
C GLY A 164 12.27 2.85 10.08
N PHE A 165 11.07 2.84 9.48
CA PHE A 165 9.98 3.78 9.79
C PHE A 165 8.71 3.05 10.20
N ILE A 166 7.90 3.73 11.03
CA ILE A 166 6.56 3.31 11.39
C ILE A 166 5.59 4.49 11.22
N VAL A 167 4.57 4.32 10.38
CA VAL A 167 3.64 5.40 9.97
C VAL A 167 2.25 5.12 10.51
N ILE A 168 1.80 5.94 11.45
CA ILE A 168 0.45 5.90 12.03
C ILE A 168 -0.53 6.57 11.05
N LEU A 169 -1.61 5.87 10.70
CA LEU A 169 -2.56 6.30 9.65
C LEU A 169 -3.93 6.70 10.21
N PHE A 170 -4.42 7.86 9.77
CA PHE A 170 -5.69 8.46 10.23
C PHE A 170 -6.68 8.66 9.08
N GLU A 171 -7.97 8.54 9.36
CA GLU A 171 -9.05 8.77 8.36
C GLU A 171 -9.09 10.23 7.85
N SER A 172 -8.56 11.18 8.61
CA SER A 172 -8.55 12.59 8.23
C SER A 172 -7.42 13.36 8.91
N ARG A 173 -7.07 14.52 8.33
CA ARG A 173 -6.00 15.39 8.83
C ARG A 173 -6.33 15.96 10.21
N GLU A 174 -7.60 16.28 10.46
CA GLU A 174 -8.06 16.80 11.75
C GLU A 174 -7.84 15.77 12.88
N LYS A 175 -8.11 14.47 12.61
CA LYS A 175 -7.88 13.39 13.59
C LYS A 175 -6.39 13.16 13.88
N MET A 176 -5.55 13.31 12.85
CA MET A 176 -4.10 13.26 13.00
C MET A 176 -3.59 14.45 13.82
N GLU A 177 -4.04 15.67 13.50
CA GLU A 177 -3.65 16.90 14.22
C GLU A 177 -4.15 16.93 15.67
N GLN A 178 -5.31 16.32 15.93
CA GLN A 178 -5.84 16.06 17.28
C GLN A 178 -4.98 15.04 18.04
N SER A 179 -4.43 14.01 17.38
CA SER A 179 -3.54 13.04 18.05
C SER A 179 -2.24 13.65 18.60
N TRP A 180 -1.81 14.81 18.06
CA TRP A 180 -0.63 15.55 18.55
C TRP A 180 -0.90 16.40 19.80
N GLU A 181 -2.17 16.59 20.18
CA GLU A 181 -2.57 17.35 21.37
C GLU A 181 -2.27 16.59 22.67
N SER A 182 -2.17 15.26 22.59
CA SER A 182 -1.72 14.37 23.68
C SER A 182 -0.20 14.20 23.76
N GLY A 183 0.58 14.97 23.00
CA GLY A 183 2.04 14.86 22.90
C GLY A 183 2.51 14.21 21.59
N VAL A 184 3.82 14.26 21.33
CA VAL A 184 4.43 13.75 20.09
C VAL A 184 5.48 12.69 20.41
N ALA A 185 5.33 11.50 19.81
CA ALA A 185 6.38 10.47 19.82
C ALA A 185 7.27 10.63 18.57
N THR A 186 8.59 10.54 18.72
CA THR A 186 9.53 10.54 17.59
C THR A 186 9.87 9.13 17.09
N GLU A 187 9.71 8.14 17.97
CA GLU A 187 10.16 6.76 17.81
C GLU A 187 9.13 5.78 18.42
N PHE A 188 9.15 4.53 17.96
CA PHE A 188 8.34 3.44 18.49
C PHE A 188 9.02 2.09 18.22
N GLY A 189 9.53 1.44 19.27
CA GLY A 189 10.39 0.27 19.22
C GLY A 189 11.65 0.46 18.37
N ASN A 190 12.36 1.60 18.51
CA ASN A 190 13.51 2.00 17.67
C ASN A 190 13.19 2.27 16.18
N LEU A 191 11.91 2.28 15.77
CA LEU A 191 11.49 2.71 14.44
C LEU A 191 11.12 4.19 14.46
N ARG A 192 11.48 4.94 13.42
CA ARG A 192 11.16 6.38 13.32
C ARG A 192 9.65 6.56 13.15
N LEU A 193 8.97 7.06 14.18
CA LEU A 193 7.52 7.22 14.18
C LEU A 193 7.11 8.45 13.38
N ARG A 194 6.13 8.26 12.50
CA ARG A 194 5.61 9.29 11.58
C ARG A 194 4.09 9.17 11.45
N TYR A 195 3.48 10.19 10.88
CA TYR A 195 2.02 10.30 10.77
C TYR A 195 1.62 10.50 9.32
N ASP A 196 0.53 9.89 8.86
CA ASP A 196 -0.04 10.18 7.55
C ASP A 196 -1.58 10.01 7.56
N THR A 197 -2.24 10.54 6.55
CA THR A 197 -3.67 10.33 6.31
C THR A 197 -3.89 9.20 5.32
N VAL A 198 -5.01 8.50 5.47
CA VAL A 198 -5.39 7.46 4.51
C VAL A 198 -5.90 8.12 3.22
N TYR A 199 -5.15 7.99 2.13
CA TYR A 199 -5.61 8.39 0.81
C TYR A 199 -6.38 7.24 0.13
N HIS A 200 -7.61 7.52 -0.32
CA HIS A 200 -8.52 6.53 -0.90
C HIS A 200 -8.93 6.91 -2.34
N GLU A 201 -8.28 6.33 -3.34
CA GLU A 201 -8.77 6.34 -4.72
C GLU A 201 -9.18 4.92 -5.16
N HIS A 202 -10.16 4.86 -6.07
CA HIS A 202 -10.54 3.60 -6.69
C HIS A 202 -9.62 3.33 -7.86
N CYS A 203 -9.08 2.12 -7.85
CA CYS A 203 -8.91 1.24 -8.99
C CYS A 203 -9.99 1.44 -10.10
N ALA A 204 -9.78 2.37 -11.04
CA ALA A 204 -10.82 2.81 -11.97
C ALA A 204 -10.60 2.32 -13.42
N ASN A 205 -11.21 1.18 -13.77
CA ASN A 205 -11.47 0.71 -15.14
C ASN A 205 -10.30 0.81 -16.16
N ASP A 206 -9.32 -0.11 -16.13
CA ASP A 206 -8.78 -0.77 -17.35
C ASP A 206 -7.72 -1.86 -17.01
N LEU A 207 -8.06 -3.16 -17.14
CA LEU A 207 -7.11 -4.25 -16.85
C LEU A 207 -6.05 -4.44 -17.94
N GLN A 208 -4.77 -4.39 -17.52
CA GLN A 208 -3.62 -4.59 -18.41
C GLN A 208 -3.04 -6.03 -18.40
N SER A 209 -3.46 -6.88 -17.47
CA SER A 209 -2.93 -8.24 -17.28
C SER A 209 -3.95 -9.15 -16.56
N GLY A 210 -3.74 -10.47 -16.62
CA GLY A 210 -4.68 -11.49 -16.16
C GLY A 210 -5.98 -11.55 -16.99
N THR A 211 -6.91 -12.43 -16.59
CA THR A 211 -8.28 -12.40 -17.13
C THR A 211 -9.19 -11.52 -16.29
N PRO A 212 -9.74 -10.42 -16.84
CA PRO A 212 -10.67 -9.55 -16.14
C PRO A 212 -12.02 -10.23 -15.93
N VAL A 213 -12.63 -10.07 -14.75
CA VAL A 213 -13.93 -10.62 -14.38
C VAL A 213 -14.87 -9.61 -13.76
N THR A 214 -16.18 -9.83 -13.93
CA THR A 214 -17.24 -8.89 -13.55
C THR A 214 -18.51 -9.62 -13.08
N THR A 215 -19.50 -8.84 -12.62
CA THR A 215 -20.77 -9.30 -12.03
C THR A 215 -21.88 -9.63 -13.04
N GLY A 216 -21.65 -9.47 -14.35
CA GLY A 216 -22.68 -9.75 -15.35
C GLY A 216 -22.15 -9.86 -16.79
N PRO A 217 -22.90 -10.55 -17.67
CA PRO A 217 -22.49 -10.82 -19.05
C PRO A 217 -22.28 -9.52 -19.85
N GLY A 218 -21.26 -9.51 -20.69
CA GLY A 218 -20.93 -8.42 -21.62
C GLY A 218 -20.36 -7.15 -20.97
N ARG A 219 -20.28 -7.07 -19.65
CA ARG A 219 -19.85 -5.85 -18.94
C ARG A 219 -18.33 -5.68 -18.96
N LEU A 220 -17.88 -4.43 -19.10
CA LEU A 220 -16.48 -4.02 -18.90
C LEU A 220 -16.30 -3.20 -17.60
N GLU A 221 -17.36 -2.56 -17.13
CA GLU A 221 -17.37 -1.81 -15.87
C GLU A 221 -17.07 -2.70 -14.65
N LYS A 222 -16.25 -2.19 -13.74
CA LYS A 222 -15.89 -2.85 -12.47
C LYS A 222 -15.37 -4.27 -12.67
N SER A 223 -14.22 -4.36 -13.32
CA SER A 223 -13.50 -5.60 -13.54
C SER A 223 -12.34 -5.76 -12.55
N ALA A 224 -12.06 -7.01 -12.16
CA ALA A 224 -10.91 -7.40 -11.34
C ALA A 224 -10.20 -8.62 -11.98
N ALA A 225 -8.98 -8.94 -11.58
CA ALA A 225 -8.28 -10.13 -12.06
C ALA A 225 -8.71 -11.38 -11.28
N LEU A 226 -8.62 -12.53 -11.95
CA LEU A 226 -8.61 -13.82 -11.26
C LEU A 226 -7.25 -14.05 -10.58
N GLY A 227 -7.29 -14.64 -9.39
CA GLY A 227 -6.10 -15.21 -8.75
C GLY A 227 -5.86 -16.66 -9.18
N LEU A 228 -5.60 -17.53 -8.21
CA LEU A 228 -5.25 -18.92 -8.44
C LEU A 228 -6.48 -19.82 -8.52
N LYS A 229 -6.33 -20.95 -9.23
CA LYS A 229 -7.20 -22.11 -9.11
C LYS A 229 -6.63 -23.03 -8.02
N LEU A 230 -7.48 -23.41 -7.08
CA LEU A 230 -7.09 -24.16 -5.89
C LEU A 230 -7.93 -25.43 -5.77
N LYS A 231 -7.39 -26.43 -5.07
CA LYS A 231 -8.11 -27.58 -4.56
C LYS A 231 -8.04 -27.59 -3.04
N LEU A 232 -9.21 -27.49 -2.42
CA LEU A 232 -9.38 -27.44 -0.97
C LEU A 232 -9.20 -28.83 -0.35
N LYS A 233 -9.05 -28.90 0.98
CA LYS A 233 -8.82 -30.17 1.71
C LYS A 233 -9.95 -31.19 1.57
N ASN A 234 -11.17 -30.73 1.28
CA ASN A 234 -12.33 -31.59 1.02
C ASN A 234 -12.37 -32.15 -0.41
N GLY A 235 -11.45 -31.73 -1.29
CA GLY A 235 -11.36 -32.13 -2.69
C GLY A 235 -12.02 -31.16 -3.68
N ASP A 236 -12.79 -30.17 -3.20
CA ASP A 236 -13.46 -29.19 -4.06
C ASP A 236 -12.45 -28.28 -4.75
N GLN A 237 -12.74 -27.94 -6.01
CA GLN A 237 -11.97 -26.94 -6.75
C GLN A 237 -12.64 -25.58 -6.71
N CYS A 238 -11.83 -24.52 -6.64
CA CYS A 238 -12.29 -23.13 -6.67
C CYS A 238 -11.31 -22.24 -7.44
N ILE A 239 -11.77 -21.03 -7.82
CA ILE A 239 -10.90 -19.94 -8.29
C ILE A 239 -11.05 -18.76 -7.34
N THR A 240 -9.93 -18.20 -6.88
CA THR A 240 -9.93 -17.06 -5.96
C THR A 240 -10.20 -15.74 -6.69
N VAL A 241 -11.03 -14.88 -6.10
CA VAL A 241 -11.30 -13.51 -6.57
C VAL A 241 -11.30 -12.52 -5.40
N PRO A 242 -10.94 -11.24 -5.62
CA PRO A 242 -11.00 -10.23 -4.58
C PRO A 242 -12.46 -9.92 -4.21
N THR A 243 -12.79 -9.90 -2.92
CA THR A 243 -14.17 -9.73 -2.43
C THR A 243 -14.75 -8.37 -2.81
N HIS A 244 -13.98 -7.29 -2.66
CA HIS A 244 -14.46 -5.91 -2.86
C HIS A 244 -14.96 -5.65 -4.28
N ALA A 245 -14.41 -6.33 -5.29
CA ALA A 245 -14.84 -6.23 -6.68
C ALA A 245 -16.32 -6.64 -6.89
N PHE A 246 -16.84 -7.49 -5.99
CA PHE A 246 -18.22 -7.97 -6.02
C PHE A 246 -19.12 -7.26 -4.99
N MET A 247 -18.62 -6.24 -4.26
CA MET A 247 -19.37 -5.48 -3.25
C MET A 247 -19.57 -4.01 -3.65
N LYS A 248 -20.46 -3.32 -2.93
CA LYS A 248 -20.51 -1.85 -2.91
C LYS A 248 -19.56 -1.38 -1.80
N VAL A 249 -18.52 -0.67 -2.20
CA VAL A 249 -17.49 -0.11 -1.32
C VAL A 249 -17.51 1.42 -1.37
N TYR A 250 -17.01 2.03 -0.30
CA TYR A 250 -16.95 3.47 -0.07
C TYR A 250 -15.57 4.04 -0.43
N THR A 251 -15.56 5.27 -0.95
CA THR A 251 -14.35 6.05 -1.25
C THR A 251 -14.55 7.53 -0.91
N ALA A 252 -13.46 8.27 -0.73
CA ALA A 252 -13.48 9.70 -0.40
C ALA A 252 -14.36 10.53 -1.37
N ASN A 253 -14.34 10.21 -2.66
CA ASN A 253 -15.12 10.90 -3.69
C ASN A 253 -16.62 10.55 -3.71
N SER A 254 -17.08 9.57 -2.92
CA SER A 254 -18.49 9.13 -2.85
C SER A 254 -19.17 9.44 -1.51
N HIS A 255 -18.49 10.20 -0.64
CA HIS A 255 -18.85 10.50 0.75
C HIS A 255 -20.32 10.90 0.98
N SER A 256 -20.82 11.91 0.26
CA SER A 256 -22.18 12.44 0.45
C SER A 256 -23.28 11.49 -0.03
N ARG A 257 -23.09 10.84 -1.19
CA ARG A 257 -24.08 9.93 -1.78
C ARG A 257 -24.19 8.61 -1.01
N LEU A 258 -23.09 8.11 -0.46
CA LEU A 258 -23.08 6.85 0.28
C LEU A 258 -23.53 7.00 1.74
N LEU A 259 -23.28 8.12 2.41
CA LEU A 259 -23.91 8.40 3.71
C LEU A 259 -25.45 8.43 3.60
N PHE A 260 -25.98 9.01 2.52
CA PHE A 260 -27.42 8.98 2.25
C PHE A 260 -27.93 7.56 1.97
N ALA A 261 -27.17 6.73 1.26
CA ALA A 261 -27.51 5.33 1.02
C ALA A 261 -27.47 4.45 2.29
N ASP A 262 -26.48 4.67 3.17
CA ASP A 262 -26.36 4.01 4.47
C ASP A 262 -27.45 4.45 5.45
N TRP A 263 -27.80 5.74 5.47
CA TRP A 263 -28.97 6.25 6.19
C TRP A 263 -30.26 5.57 5.70
N ILE A 264 -30.49 5.51 4.37
CA ILE A 264 -31.63 4.77 3.80
C ILE A 264 -31.63 3.28 4.19
N ALA A 265 -30.46 2.63 4.21
CA ALA A 265 -30.36 1.22 4.59
C ALA A 265 -30.77 1.01 6.06
N LYS A 266 -30.24 1.82 6.97
CA LYS A 266 -30.56 1.80 8.41
C LYS A 266 -32.03 2.15 8.68
N SER A 267 -32.58 3.15 7.98
CA SER A 267 -34.00 3.48 8.05
C SER A 267 -34.89 2.32 7.58
N LYS A 268 -34.51 1.61 6.51
CA LYS A 268 -35.24 0.41 6.04
C LYS A 268 -35.18 -0.73 7.05
N GLU A 269 -34.01 -1.00 7.63
CA GLU A 269 -33.83 -2.04 8.67
C GLU A 269 -34.65 -1.72 9.93
N ALA A 270 -34.67 -0.45 10.36
CA ALA A 270 -35.49 0.00 11.48
C ALA A 270 -37.00 -0.12 11.20
N VAL A 271 -37.46 0.26 9.99
CA VAL A 271 -38.86 0.13 9.57
C VAL A 271 -39.28 -1.34 9.45
N GLN A 272 -38.42 -2.21 8.93
CA GLN A 272 -38.65 -3.66 8.88
C GLN A 272 -38.83 -4.24 10.30
N LYS A 273 -37.96 -3.85 11.24
CA LYS A 273 -38.05 -4.28 12.64
C LYS A 273 -39.31 -3.75 13.35
N TYR A 274 -39.78 -2.57 12.99
CA TYR A 274 -40.98 -1.96 13.58
C TYR A 274 -42.30 -2.49 12.99
N MET A 275 -42.37 -2.70 11.68
CA MET A 275 -43.62 -3.08 10.99
C MET A 275 -43.76 -4.58 10.71
N GLY A 276 -42.73 -5.40 10.96
CA GLY A 276 -42.76 -6.84 10.66
C GLY A 276 -42.80 -7.19 9.17
N ILE A 277 -42.70 -6.19 8.29
CA ILE A 277 -42.72 -6.36 6.83
C ILE A 277 -41.30 -6.65 6.34
N THR A 278 -41.11 -7.77 5.65
CA THR A 278 -39.85 -8.09 4.96
C THR A 278 -39.62 -7.16 3.77
N ILE A 279 -39.03 -5.99 4.03
CA ILE A 279 -38.45 -5.14 3.00
C ILE A 279 -37.23 -5.89 2.44
N LYS A 280 -37.08 -5.97 1.11
CA LYS A 280 -35.85 -6.48 0.49
C LYS A 280 -34.68 -5.58 0.90
N THR A 281 -33.92 -6.00 1.91
CA THR A 281 -32.65 -5.40 2.26
C THR A 281 -31.69 -5.57 1.09
N PHE A 282 -31.00 -4.48 0.71
CA PHE A 282 -29.96 -4.55 -0.30
C PHE A 282 -28.71 -5.19 0.31
N SER A 283 -28.71 -6.52 0.43
CA SER A 283 -27.54 -7.27 0.89
C SER A 283 -26.32 -6.88 0.06
N ASN A 284 -25.27 -6.41 0.75
CA ASN A 284 -24.01 -6.05 0.12
C ASN A 284 -23.13 -7.28 -0.16
N SER A 285 -23.55 -8.47 0.32
CA SER A 285 -22.77 -9.72 0.28
C SER A 285 -22.30 -10.11 -1.12
N PRO A 286 -21.06 -10.60 -1.28
CA PRO A 286 -20.57 -11.18 -2.54
C PRO A 286 -21.24 -12.54 -2.85
N LEU A 287 -21.70 -13.26 -1.82
CA LEU A 287 -22.22 -14.63 -1.92
C LEU A 287 -23.39 -14.75 -2.90
N GLY A 288 -23.38 -15.83 -3.67
CA GLY A 288 -24.41 -16.17 -4.65
C GLY A 288 -24.31 -15.44 -5.99
N LYS A 289 -23.41 -14.46 -6.13
CA LYS A 289 -23.19 -13.72 -7.39
C LYS A 289 -22.47 -14.59 -8.41
N ASP A 290 -22.93 -14.54 -9.66
CA ASP A 290 -22.25 -15.16 -10.79
C ASP A 290 -21.07 -14.31 -11.25
N VAL A 291 -19.97 -14.97 -11.61
CA VAL A 291 -18.72 -14.37 -12.08
C VAL A 291 -18.57 -14.65 -13.56
N TRP A 292 -18.29 -13.60 -14.33
CA TRP A 292 -18.22 -13.62 -15.80
C TRP A 292 -16.88 -13.05 -16.27
N ILE A 293 -16.31 -13.56 -17.37
CA ILE A 293 -15.17 -12.92 -18.02
C ILE A 293 -15.64 -11.59 -18.61
N ALA A 294 -14.99 -10.49 -18.24
CA ALA A 294 -15.37 -9.14 -18.66
C ALA A 294 -15.32 -8.98 -20.18
N GLY A 295 -16.27 -8.21 -20.73
CA GLY A 295 -16.45 -8.04 -22.18
C GLY A 295 -16.88 -9.33 -22.91
N SER A 296 -17.40 -10.32 -22.19
CA SER A 296 -17.87 -11.59 -22.77
C SER A 296 -19.14 -12.10 -22.08
N ASN A 297 -19.80 -13.08 -22.69
CA ASN A 297 -20.92 -13.81 -22.09
C ASN A 297 -20.48 -15.15 -21.47
N GLN A 298 -19.18 -15.35 -21.23
CA GLN A 298 -18.67 -16.57 -20.60
C GLN A 298 -18.75 -16.46 -19.07
N ARG A 299 -19.63 -17.27 -18.46
CA ARG A 299 -19.69 -17.49 -17.01
C ARG A 299 -18.53 -18.39 -16.58
N ILE A 300 -17.90 -18.04 -15.46
CA ILE A 300 -16.83 -18.82 -14.80
C ILE A 300 -17.43 -19.71 -13.72
N GLY A 301 -18.37 -19.17 -12.93
CA GLY A 301 -18.99 -19.86 -11.82
C GLY A 301 -19.76 -18.92 -10.91
N LYS A 302 -19.92 -19.31 -9.64
CA LYS A 302 -20.63 -18.53 -8.61
C LYS A 302 -19.77 -18.36 -7.36
N ILE A 303 -19.85 -17.19 -6.71
CA ILE A 303 -19.22 -16.99 -5.42
C ILE A 303 -19.98 -17.77 -4.35
N THR A 304 -19.33 -18.77 -3.76
CA THR A 304 -19.91 -19.66 -2.74
C THR A 304 -19.30 -19.49 -1.36
N VAL A 305 -18.08 -18.95 -1.27
CA VAL A 305 -17.41 -18.62 0.00
C VAL A 305 -16.89 -17.19 -0.05
N THR A 306 -16.96 -16.48 1.07
CA THR A 306 -16.28 -15.20 1.33
C THR A 306 -15.58 -15.31 2.68
N TYR A 307 -14.33 -14.86 2.77
CA TYR A 307 -13.59 -14.79 4.04
C TYR A 307 -13.73 -13.42 4.73
N ASP A 308 -14.42 -12.48 4.10
CA ASP A 308 -14.78 -11.19 4.68
C ASP A 308 -16.23 -11.19 5.16
N SER A 309 -16.47 -10.66 6.36
CA SER A 309 -17.80 -10.48 6.94
C SER A 309 -18.64 -9.52 6.09
N PRO A 310 -19.68 -9.98 5.39
CA PRO A 310 -20.48 -9.11 4.53
C PRO A 310 -21.41 -8.25 5.39
N ALA A 311 -20.96 -7.06 5.76
CA ALA A 311 -21.75 -6.10 6.50
C ALA A 311 -23.08 -5.78 5.76
N SER A 312 -24.14 -5.50 6.53
CA SER A 312 -25.42 -5.02 5.99
C SER A 312 -25.33 -3.63 5.31
N HIS A 313 -24.19 -2.95 5.51
CA HIS A 313 -23.90 -1.58 5.10
C HIS A 313 -22.69 -1.50 4.16
N VAL A 314 -22.36 -0.29 3.71
CA VAL A 314 -21.23 -0.02 2.82
C VAL A 314 -19.91 -0.07 3.61
N ILE A 315 -18.88 -0.70 3.05
CA ILE A 315 -17.55 -0.89 3.67
C ILE A 315 -16.51 0.00 2.96
N SER A 316 -15.58 0.61 3.70
CA SER A 316 -14.56 1.54 3.18
C SER A 316 -13.25 0.85 2.81
N PHE A 317 -13.10 0.38 1.58
CA PHE A 317 -11.91 -0.34 1.14
C PHE A 317 -10.59 0.46 1.31
N PRO A 318 -9.46 -0.17 1.70
CA PRO A 318 -9.27 -1.57 2.13
C PRO A 318 -9.76 -1.91 3.56
N TYR A 319 -10.26 -0.94 4.31
CA TYR A 319 -10.67 -1.08 5.71
C TYR A 319 -11.96 -1.90 5.84
N GLY A 320 -12.05 -2.73 6.88
CA GLY A 320 -13.21 -3.61 7.10
C GLY A 320 -13.25 -4.88 6.24
N PHE A 321 -12.23 -5.12 5.41
CA PHE A 321 -11.94 -6.42 4.81
C PHE A 321 -10.89 -7.13 5.67
N ALA A 322 -11.12 -8.41 5.97
CA ALA A 322 -10.19 -9.25 6.73
C ALA A 322 -9.10 -9.83 5.82
N HIS A 323 -9.52 -10.28 4.64
CA HIS A 323 -8.70 -10.97 3.65
C HIS A 323 -8.91 -10.44 2.23
N ASP A 324 -10.03 -9.75 1.98
CA ASP A 324 -10.50 -9.37 0.64
C ASP A 324 -10.47 -10.57 -0.33
N LEU A 325 -11.00 -11.70 0.11
CA LEU A 325 -10.92 -12.98 -0.59
C LEU A 325 -12.25 -13.73 -0.63
N SER A 326 -12.69 -14.06 -1.85
CA SER A 326 -13.87 -14.85 -2.15
C SER A 326 -13.53 -16.02 -3.08
N LEU A 327 -14.28 -17.11 -3.00
CA LEU A 327 -14.08 -18.31 -3.83
C LEU A 327 -15.22 -18.49 -4.83
N VAL A 328 -14.85 -18.66 -6.09
CA VAL A 328 -15.75 -19.02 -7.18
C VAL A 328 -15.72 -20.54 -7.36
N THR A 329 -16.88 -21.19 -7.29
CA THR A 329 -17.03 -22.62 -7.61
C THR A 329 -18.08 -22.83 -8.70
N ASP A 330 -17.93 -23.92 -9.44
CA ASP A 330 -18.86 -24.41 -10.46
C ASP A 330 -18.49 -25.87 -10.80
N ASP A 331 -19.39 -26.64 -11.42
CA ASP A 331 -19.13 -28.04 -11.81
C ASP A 331 -18.01 -28.15 -12.87
N ARG A 332 -17.76 -27.08 -13.62
CA ARG A 332 -16.77 -27.02 -14.71
C ARG A 332 -16.00 -25.70 -14.70
N LEU A 333 -15.21 -25.48 -13.65
CA LEU A 333 -14.28 -24.36 -13.60
C LEU A 333 -13.32 -24.37 -14.81
N PRO A 334 -13.01 -23.19 -15.39
CA PRO A 334 -12.07 -23.10 -16.50
C PRO A 334 -10.66 -23.56 -16.11
N LYS A 335 -9.84 -23.84 -17.13
CA LYS A 335 -8.39 -24.00 -16.95
C LYS A 335 -7.73 -22.65 -16.74
N MET A 336 -6.86 -22.56 -15.74
CA MET A 336 -6.03 -21.39 -15.47
C MET A 336 -4.63 -21.56 -16.05
N ILE A 337 -4.26 -20.59 -16.87
CA ILE A 337 -3.05 -20.52 -17.69
C ILE A 337 -2.11 -19.49 -17.06
N ARG A 338 -0.92 -19.93 -16.64
CA ARG A 338 0.20 -19.03 -16.36
C ARG A 338 0.86 -18.57 -17.68
N ARG A 339 1.77 -17.61 -17.59
CA ARG A 339 2.58 -17.20 -18.75
C ARG A 339 3.76 -18.14 -18.92
N SER A 340 4.29 -18.24 -20.14
CA SER A 340 5.44 -19.12 -20.45
C SER A 340 6.77 -18.68 -19.84
N ASP A 341 6.89 -17.42 -19.43
CA ASP A 341 8.04 -16.85 -18.69
C ASP A 341 7.89 -17.00 -17.16
N VAL A 342 6.76 -17.53 -16.69
CA VAL A 342 6.48 -17.76 -15.28
C VAL A 342 6.66 -19.26 -14.98
N PRO A 343 7.48 -19.63 -13.98
CA PRO A 343 7.65 -21.03 -13.59
C PRO A 343 6.35 -21.61 -13.00
N PRO A 344 6.23 -22.95 -12.87
CA PRO A 344 5.14 -23.56 -12.11
C PRO A 344 5.07 -22.99 -10.69
N ILE A 345 3.86 -22.62 -10.26
CA ILE A 345 3.58 -22.11 -8.91
C ILE A 345 2.61 -23.10 -8.27
N THR A 346 3.15 -24.12 -7.60
CA THR A 346 2.40 -25.24 -7.02
C THR A 346 2.35 -25.20 -5.49
N GLU A 347 3.13 -24.32 -4.86
CA GLU A 347 3.31 -24.25 -3.40
C GLU A 347 3.10 -22.85 -2.83
N TRP A 348 2.88 -22.77 -1.51
CA TRP A 348 2.70 -21.52 -0.76
C TRP A 348 3.96 -21.14 0.04
N GLY A 349 4.63 -20.04 -0.33
CA GLY A 349 5.85 -19.53 0.33
C GLY A 349 5.56 -18.75 1.61
N SER A 350 6.47 -18.71 2.57
CA SER A 350 6.24 -18.05 3.86
C SER A 350 6.24 -16.52 3.77
N TYR A 351 5.37 -15.87 4.55
CA TYR A 351 5.40 -14.41 4.69
C TYR A 351 6.70 -13.89 5.31
N ASN A 352 7.29 -14.64 6.25
CA ASN A 352 8.58 -14.27 6.86
C ASN A 352 9.70 -14.34 5.83
N GLU A 353 9.72 -15.36 4.98
CA GLU A 353 10.71 -15.50 3.89
C GLU A 353 10.58 -14.40 2.83
N ALA A 354 9.35 -13.90 2.59
CA ALA A 354 9.13 -12.76 1.71
C ALA A 354 9.63 -11.44 2.35
N LEU A 355 9.47 -11.28 3.67
CA LEU A 355 10.02 -10.15 4.43
C LEU A 355 11.55 -10.23 4.60
N ASP A 356 12.13 -11.43 4.51
CA ASP A 356 13.58 -11.69 4.58
C ASP A 356 14.36 -11.28 3.31
N GLY A 357 13.78 -10.46 2.43
CA GLY A 357 14.50 -9.86 1.30
C GLY A 357 14.86 -10.85 0.18
N GLY A 358 14.23 -12.03 0.17
CA GLY A 358 14.38 -12.98 -0.93
C GLY A 358 13.78 -12.43 -2.24
N PRO A 359 14.23 -12.92 -3.41
CA PRO A 359 13.65 -12.51 -4.69
C PRO A 359 12.13 -12.74 -4.72
N VAL A 360 11.39 -11.70 -5.13
CA VAL A 360 9.94 -11.73 -5.30
C VAL A 360 9.54 -11.11 -6.64
N PHE A 361 8.40 -11.56 -7.17
CA PHE A 361 7.78 -11.01 -8.37
C PHE A 361 6.25 -11.05 -8.25
N VAL A 362 5.56 -10.22 -9.02
CA VAL A 362 4.10 -10.24 -9.16
C VAL A 362 3.73 -10.83 -10.51
N THR A 363 2.71 -11.69 -10.59
CA THR A 363 2.20 -12.24 -11.86
C THR A 363 0.68 -12.38 -11.91
N GLY A 364 0.11 -12.21 -13.09
CA GLY A 364 -1.31 -12.50 -13.38
C GLY A 364 -1.53 -13.88 -14.00
N PHE A 365 -2.74 -14.43 -13.84
CA PHE A 365 -3.19 -15.69 -14.43
C PHE A 365 -4.40 -15.48 -15.36
N TYR A 366 -4.57 -16.37 -16.34
CA TYR A 366 -5.51 -16.21 -17.45
C TYR A 366 -6.44 -17.42 -17.60
N VAL A 367 -7.66 -17.22 -18.09
CA VAL A 367 -8.56 -18.32 -18.47
C VAL A 367 -8.20 -18.83 -19.87
N ALA A 368 -8.15 -20.15 -20.04
CA ALA A 368 -8.13 -20.79 -21.34
C ALA A 368 -9.48 -20.60 -22.08
N THR A 369 -9.63 -19.51 -22.83
CA THR A 369 -10.87 -19.18 -23.57
C THR A 369 -10.94 -19.78 -24.99
N GLY A 370 -9.93 -20.54 -25.43
CA GLY A 370 -9.83 -21.12 -26.78
C GLY A 370 -9.56 -20.10 -27.90
N ASN A 371 -9.91 -18.84 -27.71
CA ASN A 371 -9.57 -17.71 -28.57
C ASN A 371 -8.46 -16.88 -27.90
N PRO A 372 -7.19 -16.96 -28.36
CA PRO A 372 -6.13 -16.13 -27.83
C PRO A 372 -6.36 -14.67 -28.22
N LYS A 373 -7.07 -13.91 -27.39
CA LYS A 373 -7.07 -12.45 -27.43
C LYS A 373 -5.69 -11.97 -27.00
N GLN A 374 -4.80 -11.90 -27.99
CA GLN A 374 -3.51 -11.24 -27.86
C GLN A 374 -3.77 -9.76 -27.55
N LEU A 375 -3.48 -9.32 -26.33
CA LEU A 375 -3.50 -7.91 -25.96
C LEU A 375 -2.38 -7.22 -26.75
N GLN A 376 -2.74 -6.48 -27.80
CA GLN A 376 -1.77 -5.71 -28.58
C GLN A 376 -1.39 -4.43 -27.84
N GLY A 377 -0.11 -4.29 -27.51
CA GLY A 377 0.48 -3.08 -26.98
C GLY A 377 2.00 -3.19 -27.03
N ASN A 378 2.68 -2.27 -27.73
CA ASN A 378 4.13 -2.27 -27.87
C ASN A 378 4.78 -1.61 -26.65
N GLY A 379 5.09 -2.43 -25.65
CA GLY A 379 5.84 -2.10 -24.45
C GLY A 379 6.27 -3.39 -23.75
N ILE A 380 7.25 -3.33 -22.84
CA ILE A 380 7.80 -4.51 -22.17
C ILE A 380 6.70 -5.26 -21.40
N SER A 381 6.29 -6.43 -21.91
CA SER A 381 5.83 -7.64 -21.23
C SER A 381 5.24 -7.50 -19.79
N ARG A 382 4.25 -6.62 -19.59
CA ARG A 382 3.64 -6.23 -18.28
C ARG A 382 2.99 -7.34 -17.45
N GLY A 383 3.05 -8.60 -17.89
CA GLY A 383 2.36 -9.73 -17.24
C GLY A 383 3.02 -10.22 -15.95
N THR A 384 4.32 -9.97 -15.79
CA THR A 384 5.12 -10.40 -14.65
C THR A 384 6.20 -9.36 -14.34
N GLN A 385 6.26 -8.87 -13.10
CA GLN A 385 7.19 -7.81 -12.69
C GLN A 385 8.00 -8.22 -11.46
N LYS A 386 9.32 -8.00 -11.48
CA LYS A 386 10.16 -8.09 -10.28
C LYS A 386 9.66 -7.07 -9.24
N ALA A 387 9.66 -7.48 -7.99
CA ALA A 387 9.16 -6.69 -6.87
C ALA A 387 10.20 -6.61 -5.73
N ILE A 388 9.88 -5.81 -4.71
CA ILE A 388 10.50 -5.87 -3.38
C ILE A 388 9.43 -5.60 -2.33
N VAL A 389 9.40 -6.40 -1.27
CA VAL A 389 8.55 -6.16 -0.10
C VAL A 389 9.10 -4.94 0.62
N GLU A 390 8.28 -3.92 0.84
CA GLU A 390 8.68 -2.69 1.55
C GLU A 390 8.30 -2.77 3.04
N GLY A 391 7.37 -3.66 3.41
CA GLY A 391 7.07 -3.97 4.80
C GLY A 391 5.67 -4.54 5.04
N THR A 392 5.09 -4.21 6.20
CA THR A 392 3.81 -4.75 6.69
C THR A 392 2.82 -3.65 7.07
N ALA A 393 1.56 -3.82 6.69
CA ALA A 393 0.47 -2.93 7.07
C ALA A 393 -0.49 -3.64 8.01
N TYR A 394 -0.94 -2.93 9.04
CA TYR A 394 -1.93 -3.37 10.01
C TYR A 394 -3.11 -2.42 9.92
N ILE A 395 -4.29 -2.95 9.67
CA ILE A 395 -5.51 -2.18 9.44
C ILE A 395 -6.52 -2.63 10.50
N TRP A 396 -7.29 -1.74 11.11
CA TRP A 396 -8.29 -2.14 12.10
C TRP A 396 -9.56 -1.30 12.06
N ASN A 397 -10.67 -1.95 12.44
CA ASN A 397 -11.90 -1.24 12.71
C ASN A 397 -11.88 -0.70 14.15
N ARG A 398 -11.82 0.63 14.30
CA ARG A 398 -11.86 1.32 15.60
C ARG A 398 -13.06 0.94 16.48
N LYS A 399 -14.15 0.41 15.90
CA LYS A 399 -15.35 -0.04 16.64
C LYS A 399 -15.33 -1.52 17.02
N GLY A 400 -14.49 -2.34 16.39
CA GLY A 400 -14.53 -3.80 16.52
C GLY A 400 -13.29 -4.45 17.13
N CYS A 401 -12.16 -3.74 17.22
CA CYS A 401 -10.83 -4.28 17.56
C CYS A 401 -10.28 -5.35 16.58
N ASP A 402 -11.15 -5.99 15.80
CA ASP A 402 -10.83 -6.75 14.59
C ASP A 402 -9.87 -5.96 13.69
N GLY A 403 -8.86 -6.67 13.20
CA GLY A 403 -7.85 -6.10 12.33
C GLY A 403 -7.26 -7.11 11.37
N SER A 404 -6.70 -6.56 10.31
CA SER A 404 -6.23 -7.24 9.12
C SER A 404 -4.77 -6.91 8.94
N VAL A 405 -3.97 -7.90 8.52
CA VAL A 405 -2.55 -7.72 8.25
C VAL A 405 -2.33 -7.89 6.75
N ALA A 406 -1.49 -7.06 6.16
CA ALA A 406 -1.10 -7.13 4.77
C ALA A 406 0.42 -7.01 4.62
N LEU A 407 0.97 -7.67 3.62
CA LEU A 407 2.28 -7.30 3.07
C LEU A 407 2.07 -6.13 2.09
N PHE A 408 3.06 -5.25 1.98
CA PHE A 408 3.09 -4.28 0.88
C PHE A 408 4.46 -4.22 0.21
N TRP A 409 4.45 -3.93 -1.09
CA TRP A 409 5.59 -4.04 -1.99
C TRP A 409 5.51 -2.98 -3.09
N ARG A 410 6.59 -2.81 -3.84
CA ARG A 410 6.65 -2.05 -5.09
C ARG A 410 7.24 -2.90 -6.20
N THR A 411 7.06 -2.51 -7.46
CA THR A 411 7.61 -3.23 -8.61
C THR A 411 8.73 -2.43 -9.29
N VAL A 412 9.43 -3.06 -10.24
CA VAL A 412 10.56 -2.46 -10.98
C VAL A 412 10.10 -1.43 -12.03
N ASP A 413 8.80 -1.36 -12.33
CA ASP A 413 8.20 -0.34 -13.18
C ASP A 413 6.79 0.02 -12.69
N ASP A 414 6.70 1.07 -11.88
CA ASP A 414 5.43 1.64 -11.36
C ASP A 414 4.84 2.73 -12.30
N ARG A 415 5.34 2.88 -13.54
CA ARG A 415 4.90 3.97 -14.45
C ARG A 415 3.51 3.75 -15.04
N ASP A 416 3.11 2.50 -15.18
CA ASP A 416 1.72 2.12 -15.34
C ASP A 416 1.16 1.89 -13.94
N SER A 417 0.18 2.70 -13.54
CA SER A 417 -0.55 2.42 -12.32
C SER A 417 -1.18 1.03 -12.44
N ILE A 418 -0.91 0.17 -11.46
CA ILE A 418 -1.42 -1.21 -11.45
C ILE A 418 -2.73 -1.26 -10.64
N GLU A 419 -3.40 -0.09 -10.55
CA GLU A 419 -4.76 0.20 -10.10
C GLU A 419 -5.86 -0.74 -10.63
N HIS A 420 -5.57 -1.74 -11.44
CA HIS A 420 -6.58 -2.59 -12.06
C HIS A 420 -6.33 -4.10 -11.85
N LEU A 421 -5.16 -4.52 -11.35
CA LEU A 421 -4.82 -5.95 -11.26
C LEU A 421 -5.11 -6.62 -9.90
N SER A 422 -6.16 -6.18 -9.20
CA SER A 422 -6.57 -6.85 -7.95
C SER A 422 -6.89 -8.32 -8.22
N GLY A 423 -6.22 -9.23 -7.52
CA GLY A 423 -6.20 -10.68 -7.78
C GLY A 423 -4.85 -11.23 -8.29
N SER A 424 -3.92 -10.39 -8.75
CA SER A 424 -2.56 -10.85 -9.13
C SER A 424 -1.83 -11.49 -7.96
N VAL A 425 -0.91 -12.42 -8.23
CA VAL A 425 -0.21 -13.19 -7.19
C VAL A 425 1.17 -12.58 -6.93
N LEU A 426 1.47 -12.25 -5.67
CA LEU A 426 2.85 -12.05 -5.22
C LEU A 426 3.50 -13.42 -5.02
N CYS A 427 4.61 -13.66 -5.71
CA CYS A 427 5.36 -14.90 -5.69
C CYS A 427 6.76 -14.68 -5.10
N ARG A 428 7.24 -15.66 -4.34
CA ARG A 428 8.65 -15.77 -3.93
C ARG A 428 9.38 -16.71 -4.90
N GLY A 429 10.54 -16.30 -5.38
CA GLY A 429 11.36 -17.04 -6.34
C GLY A 429 11.99 -16.11 -7.38
N GLN A 430 12.81 -16.67 -8.26
CA GLN A 430 13.29 -15.98 -9.45
C GLN A 430 12.52 -16.44 -10.69
N LEU A 431 12.46 -15.59 -11.71
CA LEU A 431 11.86 -15.97 -13.00
C LEU A 431 12.77 -17.00 -13.68
N GLY A 432 12.21 -18.18 -13.97
CA GLY A 432 12.93 -19.34 -14.52
C GLY A 432 13.24 -20.44 -13.51
N ASP A 433 13.22 -20.16 -12.21
CA ASP A 433 13.45 -21.12 -11.12
C ASP A 433 12.12 -21.55 -10.45
N GLN A 434 12.15 -22.45 -9.45
CA GLN A 434 10.95 -22.75 -8.66
C GLN A 434 10.41 -21.50 -7.95
N ALA A 435 9.08 -21.35 -7.93
CA ALA A 435 8.40 -20.24 -7.28
C ALA A 435 7.19 -20.68 -6.45
N CYS A 436 6.91 -19.94 -5.37
CA CYS A 436 5.80 -20.20 -4.46
C CYS A 436 4.90 -18.96 -4.37
N ALA A 437 3.58 -19.14 -4.30
CA ALA A 437 2.63 -18.05 -4.06
C ALA A 437 2.69 -17.57 -2.60
N VAL A 438 2.56 -16.26 -2.36
CA VAL A 438 2.61 -15.65 -1.02
C VAL A 438 1.23 -15.13 -0.62
N CYS A 439 0.74 -14.13 -1.33
CA CYS A 439 -0.59 -13.51 -1.19
C CYS A 439 -1.06 -12.91 -2.53
N PHE A 440 -2.28 -12.39 -2.57
CA PHE A 440 -2.82 -11.68 -3.73
C PHE A 440 -2.62 -10.17 -3.60
N GLN A 441 -2.43 -9.45 -4.70
CA GLN A 441 -2.56 -8.00 -4.74
C GLN A 441 -4.04 -7.65 -4.53
N ASN A 442 -4.37 -7.01 -3.42
CA ASN A 442 -5.72 -6.57 -3.12
C ASN A 442 -5.88 -5.07 -3.43
N PHE A 443 -4.94 -4.25 -2.96
CA PHE A 443 -4.99 -2.79 -3.04
C PHE A 443 -3.71 -2.16 -3.58
N GLU A 444 -3.81 -0.90 -3.99
CA GLU A 444 -2.70 -0.01 -4.34
C GLU A 444 -2.95 1.34 -3.66
N THR A 445 -1.90 2.02 -3.22
CA THR A 445 -2.01 3.27 -2.45
C THR A 445 -0.86 4.21 -2.81
N PRO A 446 -1.14 5.48 -3.17
CA PRO A 446 -0.08 6.42 -3.52
C PRO A 446 0.73 6.82 -2.28
N VAL A 447 1.97 7.25 -2.52
CA VAL A 447 2.93 7.74 -1.52
C VAL A 447 3.35 9.17 -1.92
N PRO A 448 2.72 10.25 -1.38
CA PRO A 448 3.15 11.65 -1.55
C PRO A 448 2.99 12.23 -2.98
N SER A 449 3.98 12.88 -3.60
CA SER A 449 5.36 13.14 -3.13
C SER A 449 5.45 14.33 -2.13
N ALA A 450 6.51 14.38 -1.31
CA ALA A 450 6.72 15.35 -0.24
C ALA A 450 6.80 16.81 -0.74
N VAL A 451 7.17 16.98 -2.02
CA VAL A 451 7.23 18.27 -2.74
C VAL A 451 5.87 19.00 -2.79
N LEU A 452 4.75 18.29 -2.53
CA LEU A 452 3.39 18.80 -2.73
C LEU A 452 2.65 19.28 -1.46
N HIS A 453 3.26 19.25 -0.27
CA HIS A 453 2.50 19.44 0.99
C HIS A 453 2.97 20.50 1.98
N ASN A 454 4.21 20.98 1.93
CA ASN A 454 4.66 22.01 2.89
C ASN A 454 4.56 23.44 2.34
N ASP A 455 4.81 23.68 1.04
CA ASP A 455 4.91 25.04 0.48
C ASP A 455 3.90 25.40 -0.63
N TYR A 456 3.11 24.44 -1.14
CA TYR A 456 2.24 24.68 -2.30
C TYR A 456 0.82 25.13 -1.92
N THR A 457 0.61 26.44 -1.84
CA THR A 457 -0.74 27.07 -1.82
C THR A 457 -1.36 27.22 -3.22
N GLY A 458 -0.60 26.90 -4.28
CA GLY A 458 -1.06 26.92 -5.67
C GLY A 458 -1.84 25.66 -6.08
N ARG A 459 -2.39 25.66 -7.31
CA ARG A 459 -2.94 24.44 -7.92
C ARG A 459 -1.86 23.35 -7.96
N LYS A 460 -2.20 22.12 -7.56
CA LYS A 460 -1.35 20.93 -7.73
C LYS A 460 -0.79 20.90 -9.16
N PRO A 461 0.52 20.75 -9.38
CA PRO A 461 1.08 20.54 -10.71
C PRO A 461 0.48 19.24 -11.29
N TYR A 462 -0.18 19.35 -12.44
CA TYR A 462 -1.08 18.33 -12.99
C TYR A 462 -0.42 17.00 -13.44
N ASN A 463 0.90 16.82 -13.27
CA ASN A 463 1.67 15.71 -13.85
C ASN A 463 2.83 15.19 -12.97
N VAL A 464 2.78 15.35 -11.64
CA VAL A 464 3.74 14.62 -10.78
C VAL A 464 3.22 13.19 -10.60
N GLN A 465 3.84 12.22 -11.28
CA GLN A 465 3.57 10.80 -11.04
C GLN A 465 3.80 10.50 -9.55
N GLN A 466 2.73 10.10 -8.85
CA GLN A 466 2.82 9.64 -7.48
C GLN A 466 3.32 8.20 -7.48
N PHE A 467 4.29 7.90 -6.62
CA PHE A 467 4.73 6.53 -6.38
C PHE A 467 3.58 5.75 -5.78
N THR A 468 3.44 4.48 -6.14
CA THR A 468 2.43 3.61 -5.53
C THR A 468 3.09 2.44 -4.80
N VAL A 469 2.53 2.06 -3.66
CA VAL A 469 2.82 0.75 -3.06
C VAL A 469 1.59 -0.13 -3.18
N LYS A 470 1.85 -1.38 -3.57
CA LYS A 470 0.87 -2.44 -3.79
C LYS A 470 0.77 -3.26 -2.53
N GLY A 471 -0.40 -3.78 -2.19
CA GLY A 471 -0.57 -4.51 -0.94
C GLY A 471 -1.56 -5.65 -1.03
N GLY A 472 -1.34 -6.66 -0.20
CA GLY A 472 -2.05 -7.93 -0.21
C GLY A 472 -2.23 -8.46 1.19
N PHE A 473 -3.48 -8.78 1.56
CA PHE A 473 -3.80 -9.31 2.88
C PHE A 473 -3.18 -10.69 3.10
N LEU A 474 -2.90 -11.03 4.36
CA LEU A 474 -2.55 -12.40 4.72
C LEU A 474 -3.75 -13.30 4.45
N LEU A 475 -3.50 -14.43 3.78
CA LEU A 475 -4.53 -15.38 3.37
C LEU A 475 -5.03 -16.23 4.55
N PRO A 476 -6.31 -16.68 4.53
CA PRO A 476 -6.86 -17.61 5.51
C PRO A 476 -6.03 -18.91 5.61
N PRO A 477 -5.94 -19.55 6.81
CA PRO A 477 -5.18 -20.79 6.99
C PRO A 477 -5.63 -21.95 6.09
N GLU A 478 -6.92 -22.02 5.75
CA GLU A 478 -7.47 -23.00 4.81
C GLU A 478 -6.85 -22.86 3.41
N ILE A 479 -6.83 -21.64 2.88
CA ILE A 479 -6.27 -21.31 1.56
C ILE A 479 -4.77 -21.58 1.53
N ARG A 480 -4.06 -21.24 2.61
CA ARG A 480 -2.64 -21.55 2.81
C ARG A 480 -2.31 -23.05 2.89
N CYS A 481 -3.33 -23.90 3.08
CA CYS A 481 -3.21 -25.35 3.07
C CYS A 481 -3.87 -26.01 1.83
N ALA A 482 -4.36 -25.22 0.88
CA ALA A 482 -4.95 -25.72 -0.36
C ALA A 482 -3.86 -26.02 -1.40
N GLU A 483 -4.07 -27.04 -2.22
CA GLU A 483 -3.22 -27.39 -3.36
C GLU A 483 -3.44 -26.33 -4.47
N ILE A 484 -2.36 -25.75 -5.01
CA ILE A 484 -2.44 -24.84 -6.14
C ILE A 484 -2.45 -25.67 -7.43
N ILE A 485 -3.50 -25.54 -8.24
CA ILE A 485 -3.62 -26.25 -9.51
C ILE A 485 -2.95 -25.44 -10.61
N ASP A 486 -1.87 -25.98 -11.17
CA ASP A 486 -1.33 -25.54 -12.46
C ASP A 486 -1.94 -26.39 -13.58
N ASP A 487 -2.82 -25.79 -14.41
CA ASP A 487 -3.39 -26.50 -15.56
C ASP A 487 -2.41 -26.54 -16.77
N GLN A 488 -1.17 -26.01 -16.65
CA GLN A 488 -0.07 -26.13 -17.61
C GLN A 488 1.00 -27.13 -17.15
N GLY A 489 0.66 -28.43 -17.24
CA GLY A 489 1.61 -29.54 -17.22
C GLY A 489 2.07 -29.94 -18.62
#